data_AF-A0A840AJ06-F1
#
_entry.id   AF-A0A840AJ06-F1
#
_cell.length_a   1.000
_cell.length_b   1.000
_cell.length_c   1.000
_cell.angle_alpha   90.00
_cell.angle_beta   90.00
_cell.angle_gamma   90.00
#
_symmetry.space_group_name_H-M   'P 1'
#
loop_
_entity.id
_entity.type
_entity.pdbx_description
1 polymer ?
#
loop_
_entity_poly.entity_id
_entity_poly.type
_entity_poly.pdbx_seq_one_letter_code
_entity_poly.pdbx_strand_id
1 'polypeptide(L)'
;MNGSSAKGSETPGAGLDVRRRRTHFRAWHRGMRETDLILGRFADAEIANLTDDEMDAFEALLDELDRDILAWLTGEASVPEEVATPLFLKLAAFTGATLR
;
A
#
# COMPACT_ATOMS: atom_id res chain seq x y z
N MET A 1 5.59 -31.20 -17.04
CA MET A 1 5.85 -30.14 -18.04
C MET A 1 4.76 -29.11 -17.82
N ASN A 2 4.90 -27.95 -17.19
CA ASN A 2 6.00 -27.00 -16.98
C ASN A 2 5.99 -26.60 -15.50
N GLY A 3 7.08 -26.34 -14.78
CA GLY A 3 8.29 -25.61 -15.15
C GLY A 3 8.45 -24.51 -14.12
N SER A 4 9.39 -24.67 -13.19
CA SER A 4 9.87 -23.64 -12.25
C SER A 4 10.02 -22.27 -12.92
N SER A 5 9.61 -21.21 -12.23
CA SER A 5 10.23 -19.89 -12.30
C SER A 5 10.08 -19.26 -10.91
N ALA A 6 11.08 -19.45 -10.05
CA ALA A 6 12.23 -18.56 -9.91
C ALA A 6 11.84 -17.27 -9.19
N LYS A 7 12.32 -17.16 -7.94
CA LYS A 7 12.39 -15.90 -7.21
C LYS A 7 13.22 -14.91 -8.04
N GLY A 8 12.55 -13.97 -8.69
CA GLY A 8 13.19 -12.77 -9.22
C GLY A 8 13.34 -11.75 -8.10
N SER A 9 14.53 -11.68 -7.51
CA SER A 9 14.98 -10.49 -6.79
C SER A 9 15.34 -9.43 -7.84
N GLU A 10 14.34 -8.79 -8.41
CA GLU A 10 14.48 -7.61 -9.27
C GLU A 10 14.08 -6.40 -8.42
N THR A 11 14.89 -5.34 -8.44
CA THR A 11 14.63 -4.10 -7.71
C THR A 11 13.16 -3.67 -7.90
N PRO A 12 12.37 -3.42 -6.83
CA PRO A 12 10.92 -3.19 -6.93
C PRO A 12 10.46 -2.04 -7.86
N GLY A 13 11.37 -1.25 -8.44
CA GLY A 13 11.03 -0.11 -9.30
C GLY A 13 11.37 -0.24 -10.79
N ALA A 14 12.18 -1.22 -11.21
CA ALA A 14 12.75 -1.22 -12.57
C ALA A 14 11.74 -1.60 -13.68
N GLY A 15 10.75 -2.44 -13.35
CA GLY A 15 9.69 -2.87 -14.28
C GLY A 15 8.32 -2.20 -14.07
N LEU A 16 8.21 -1.26 -13.14
CA LEU A 16 6.94 -0.58 -12.85
C LEU A 16 6.63 0.49 -13.88
N ASP A 17 5.37 0.54 -14.34
CA ASP A 17 4.83 1.65 -15.11
C ASP A 17 4.96 2.98 -14.35
N VAL A 18 4.97 4.09 -15.09
CA VAL A 18 5.19 5.44 -14.56
C VAL A 18 4.24 5.77 -13.40
N ARG A 19 2.97 5.33 -13.50
CA ARG A 19 1.95 5.49 -12.46
C ARG A 19 2.39 4.82 -11.15
N ARG A 20 2.70 3.52 -11.20
CA ARG A 20 3.12 2.73 -10.03
C ARG A 20 4.41 3.29 -9.41
N ARG A 21 5.39 3.68 -10.23
CA ARG A 21 6.63 4.29 -9.72
C ARG A 21 6.38 5.59 -8.97
N ARG A 22 5.46 6.43 -9.45
CA ARG A 22 5.05 7.66 -8.77
C ARG A 22 4.32 7.38 -7.45
N THR A 23 3.41 6.43 -7.45
CA THR A 23 2.68 5.99 -6.24
C THR A 23 3.63 5.41 -5.19
N HIS A 24 4.59 4.56 -5.60
CA HIS A 24 5.63 4.02 -4.73
C HIS A 24 6.46 5.13 -4.10
N PHE A 25 6.93 6.09 -4.90
CA PHE A 25 7.67 7.23 -4.38
C PHE A 25 6.86 8.02 -3.35
N ARG A 26 5.58 8.30 -3.64
CA ARG A 26 4.69 8.98 -2.69
C ARG A 26 4.49 8.22 -1.38
N ALA A 27 4.44 6.88 -1.43
CA ALA A 27 4.31 6.04 -0.24
C ALA A 27 5.54 6.12 0.68
N TRP A 28 6.73 6.36 0.09
CA TRP A 28 8.03 6.55 0.77
C TRP A 28 8.43 8.00 1.05
N HIS A 29 7.56 8.97 0.74
CA HIS A 29 7.81 10.39 0.97
C HIS A 29 6.68 11.01 1.79
N ARG A 30 6.34 10.37 2.90
CA ARG A 30 5.29 10.82 3.82
C ARG A 30 5.86 11.70 4.94
N GLY A 31 5.00 12.49 5.58
CA GLY A 31 5.41 13.43 6.64
C GLY A 31 5.72 12.74 7.96
N MET A 32 5.12 11.57 8.21
CA MET A 32 5.39 10.75 9.40
C MET A 32 6.13 9.46 9.04
N ARG A 33 7.23 9.19 9.76
CA ARG A 33 8.06 8.00 9.58
C ARG A 33 7.30 6.68 9.75
N GLU A 34 6.34 6.63 10.67
CA GLU A 34 5.56 5.42 10.93
C GLU A 34 4.66 5.07 9.73
N THR A 35 3.91 6.05 9.22
CA THR A 35 3.06 5.89 8.04
C THR A 35 3.89 5.59 6.80
N ASP A 36 5.01 6.28 6.64
CA ASP A 36 5.98 6.04 5.58
C ASP A 36 6.47 4.58 5.56
N LEU A 37 6.88 4.07 6.73
CA LEU A 37 7.36 2.71 6.85
C LEU A 37 6.27 1.68 6.55
N ILE A 38 5.03 1.93 6.97
CA ILE A 38 3.90 1.05 6.71
C ILE A 38 3.54 1.03 5.22
N LEU A 39 3.27 2.20 4.65
CA LEU A 39 2.83 2.33 3.26
C LEU A 39 3.96 1.99 2.28
N GLY A 40 5.18 2.40 2.57
CA GLY A 40 6.36 2.10 1.77
C GLY A 40 6.66 0.61 1.69
N ARG A 41 6.62 -0.10 2.83
CA ARG A 41 6.81 -1.56 2.86
C ARG A 41 5.67 -2.32 2.16
N PHE A 42 4.43 -1.84 2.31
CA PHE A 42 3.30 -2.39 1.57
C PHE A 42 3.47 -2.18 0.06
N ALA A 43 3.89 -0.98 -0.35
CA ALA A 43 4.17 -0.68 -1.75
C ALA A 43 5.28 -1.58 -2.31
N ASP A 44 6.39 -1.76 -1.61
CA ASP A 44 7.46 -2.67 -2.06
C ASP A 44 6.99 -4.12 -2.27
N ALA A 45 6.02 -4.58 -1.47
CA ALA A 45 5.51 -5.95 -1.54
C ALA A 45 4.41 -6.12 -2.59
N GLU A 46 3.44 -5.20 -2.63
CA GLU A 46 2.18 -5.40 -3.34
C GLU A 46 2.05 -4.53 -4.60
N ILE A 47 2.79 -3.43 -4.75
CA ILE A 47 2.53 -2.45 -5.82
C ILE A 47 2.69 -3.02 -7.23
N ALA A 48 3.46 -4.08 -7.42
CA ALA A 48 3.57 -4.77 -8.72
C ALA A 48 2.33 -5.64 -9.04
N ASN A 49 1.60 -6.07 -8.01
CA ASN A 49 0.47 -7.00 -8.10
C ASN A 49 -0.90 -6.31 -7.98
N LEU A 50 -0.95 -5.04 -7.58
CA LEU A 50 -2.21 -4.30 -7.47
C LEU A 50 -2.93 -4.21 -8.82
N THR A 51 -4.24 -4.39 -8.83
CA THR A 51 -5.07 -4.10 -10.02
C THR A 51 -5.19 -2.59 -10.27
N ASP A 52 -5.76 -2.17 -11.40
CA ASP A 52 -5.99 -0.74 -11.66
C ASP A 52 -6.92 -0.09 -10.63
N ASP A 53 -8.02 -0.75 -10.24
CA ASP A 53 -8.91 -0.30 -9.16
C ASP A 53 -8.18 -0.17 -7.81
N GLU A 54 -7.29 -1.11 -7.51
CA GLU A 54 -6.48 -1.05 -6.29
C GLU A 54 -5.43 0.06 -6.35
N MET A 55 -4.89 0.35 -7.53
CA MET A 55 -4.02 1.49 -7.75
C MET A 55 -4.76 2.83 -7.59
N ASP A 56 -6.01 2.93 -8.07
CA ASP A 56 -6.87 4.10 -7.83
C ASP A 56 -7.12 4.30 -6.34
N ALA A 57 -7.49 3.24 -5.63
CA ALA A 57 -7.67 3.26 -4.18
C ALA A 57 -6.37 3.63 -3.45
N PHE A 58 -5.21 3.22 -3.96
CA PHE A 58 -3.93 3.52 -3.30
C PHE A 58 -3.53 4.97 -3.50
N GLU A 59 -3.73 5.51 -4.71
CA GLU A 59 -3.52 6.93 -4.96
C GLU A 59 -4.43 7.80 -4.09
N ALA A 60 -5.71 7.42 -3.93
CA ALA A 60 -6.65 8.10 -3.03
C ALA A 60 -6.21 8.01 -1.56
N LEU A 61 -5.80 6.82 -1.09
CA LEU A 61 -5.29 6.65 0.27
C LEU A 61 -4.03 7.51 0.52
N LEU A 62 -3.19 7.71 -0.48
CA LEU A 62 -2.01 8.57 -0.37
C LEU A 62 -2.35 10.07 -0.37
N ASP A 63 -3.59 10.47 -0.68
CA ASP A 63 -4.07 11.86 -0.52
C ASP A 63 -4.55 12.13 0.91
N GLU A 64 -4.82 11.08 1.71
CA GLU A 64 -5.21 11.18 3.11
C GLU A 64 -4.06 11.61 4.02
N LEU A 65 -4.40 12.16 5.19
CA LEU A 65 -3.42 12.60 6.19
C LEU A 65 -2.77 11.43 6.91
N ASP A 66 -1.46 11.54 7.17
CA ASP A 66 -0.67 10.51 7.85
C ASP A 66 -1.28 10.06 9.19
N ARG A 67 -1.82 11.02 9.94
CA ARG A 67 -2.45 10.79 11.24
C ARG A 67 -3.71 9.94 11.11
N ASP A 68 -4.53 10.21 10.10
CA ASP A 68 -5.81 9.53 9.92
C ASP A 68 -5.58 8.09 9.44
N ILE A 69 -4.65 7.89 8.50
CA ILE A 69 -4.22 6.56 8.06
C ILE A 69 -3.74 5.71 9.24
N LEU A 70 -2.89 6.27 10.09
CA LEU A 70 -2.43 5.57 11.31
C LEU A 70 -3.58 5.27 12.25
N ALA A 71 -4.47 6.23 12.51
CA ALA A 71 -5.61 6.04 13.40
C ALA A 71 -6.55 4.92 12.93
N TRP A 72 -6.77 4.80 11.61
CA TRP A 72 -7.55 3.72 11.02
C TRP A 72 -6.85 2.36 11.14
N LEU A 73 -5.54 2.32 10.89
CA LEU A 73 -4.76 1.08 10.98
C LEU A 73 -4.56 0.59 12.43
N THR A 74 -4.49 1.50 13.40
CA THR A 74 -4.37 1.13 14.82
C THR A 74 -5.74 0.85 15.47
N GLY A 75 -6.84 1.16 14.77
CA GLY A 75 -8.19 1.09 15.32
C GLY A 75 -8.51 2.19 16.33
N GLU A 76 -7.75 3.29 16.33
CA GLU A 76 -8.05 4.51 17.10
C GLU A 76 -9.24 5.27 16.51
N ALA A 77 -9.45 5.18 15.19
CA ALA A 77 -10.60 5.73 14.49
C ALA A 77 -11.26 4.71 13.57
N SER A 78 -12.57 4.84 13.37
CA SER A 78 -13.31 4.03 12.40
C SER A 78 -12.90 4.40 10.97
N VAL A 79 -12.73 3.38 10.14
CA VAL A 79 -12.43 3.54 8.71
C VAL A 79 -13.67 4.08 7.99
N PRO A 80 -13.61 5.23 7.31
CA PRO A 80 -14.69 5.69 6.45
C PRO A 80 -15.01 4.69 5.33
N GLU A 81 -16.27 4.62 4.90
CA GLU A 81 -16.69 3.70 3.83
C GLU A 81 -15.94 3.95 2.51
N GLU A 82 -15.60 5.21 2.22
CA GLU A 82 -14.79 5.61 1.07
C GLU A 82 -13.35 5.08 1.11
N VAL A 83 -12.81 4.84 2.32
CA VAL A 83 -11.45 4.31 2.53
C VAL A 83 -11.46 2.79 2.71
N ALA A 84 -12.57 2.20 3.12
CA ALA A 84 -12.77 0.76 3.37
C ALA A 84 -12.78 -0.08 2.08
N THR A 85 -11.81 0.17 1.20
CA THR A 85 -11.57 -0.50 -0.07
C THR A 85 -10.89 -1.85 0.11
N PRO A 86 -10.94 -2.74 -0.90
CA PRO A 86 -10.18 -4.00 -0.88
C PRO A 86 -8.68 -3.81 -0.63
N LEU A 87 -8.11 -2.70 -1.14
CA LEU A 87 -6.72 -2.32 -0.88
C LEU A 87 -6.48 -2.05 0.61
N PHE A 88 -7.35 -1.26 1.26
CA PHE A 88 -7.19 -0.93 2.67
C PHE A 88 -7.25 -2.20 3.54
N LEU A 89 -8.13 -3.15 3.19
CA LEU A 89 -8.18 -4.45 3.86
C LEU A 89 -6.88 -5.25 3.69
N LYS A 90 -6.28 -5.24 2.48
CA LYS A 90 -4.96 -5.84 2.25
C LYS A 90 -3.87 -5.16 3.08
N LEU A 91 -3.89 -3.83 3.16
CA LEU A 91 -2.95 -3.06 3.96
C LEU A 91 -3.09 -3.39 5.45
N ALA A 92 -4.31 -3.41 5.99
CA ALA A 92 -4.57 -3.77 7.38
C ALA A 92 -4.14 -5.22 7.69
N ALA A 93 -4.38 -6.15 6.77
CA ALA A 93 -3.89 -7.52 6.90
C ALA A 93 -2.35 -7.59 6.87
N PHE A 94 -1.69 -6.79 6.04
CA PHE A 94 -0.23 -6.72 5.94
C PHE A 94 0.44 -6.17 7.21
N THR A 95 -0.18 -5.19 7.87
CA THR A 95 0.33 -4.63 9.14
C THR A 95 0.04 -5.52 10.35
N GLY A 96 -0.80 -6.53 10.21
CA GLY A 96 -1.32 -7.31 11.33
C GLY A 96 -2.31 -6.51 12.20
N ALA A 97 -2.86 -5.41 11.66
CA ALA A 97 -3.91 -4.66 12.32
C ALA A 97 -5.15 -5.53 12.49
N THR A 98 -5.59 -5.70 13.73
CA THR A 98 -6.91 -6.29 13.98
C THR A 98 -7.94 -5.19 13.75
N LEU A 99 -8.55 -5.16 12.56
CA LEU A 99 -9.73 -4.32 12.28
C LEU A 99 -10.79 -4.65 13.35
N ARG A 100 -11.16 -3.66 14.16
CA ARG A 100 -12.15 -3.79 15.24
C ARG A 100 -13.41 -3.00 14.91
#